data_AF-A0A427U574-F1
#
_entry.id   AF-A0A427U574-F1
#
_cell.length_a   1.000
_cell.length_b   1.000
_cell.length_c   1.000
_cell.angle_alpha   90.00
_cell.angle_beta   90.00
_cell.angle_gamma   90.00
#
_symmetry.space_group_name_H-M   'P 1'
#
loop_
_entity.id
_entity.type
_entity.pdbx_description
1 polymer ?
#
loop_
_entity_poly.entity_id
_entity_poly.type
_entity_poly.pdbx_seq_one_letter_code
_entity_poly.pdbx_strand_id
1 'polypeptide(L)' 'MVAVLLATGHAFISGPNHDYLWILSRTPKVNPGIIDKFKQMSKQRGFDTEKLIYVQQ' A
#
# COMPACT_ATOMS: atom_id res chain seq x y z
N MET A 1 4.24 12.86 6.17
CA MET A 1 3.64 11.54 6.46
C MET A 1 2.16 11.63 6.12
N VAL A 2 1.73 11.06 5.00
CA VAL A 2 0.30 10.96 4.65
C VAL A 2 -0.09 9.50 4.88
N ALA A 3 -0.83 9.25 5.95
CA ALA A 3 -1.47 7.95 6.18
C ALA A 3 -2.92 8.08 5.70
N VAL A 4 -3.25 7.42 4.59
CA VAL A 4 -4.65 7.30 4.16
C VAL A 4 -5.18 6.01 4.79
N LEU A 5 -5.86 6.13 5.92
CA LEU A 5 -6.59 5.04 6.56
C LEU A 5 -7.88 4.80 5.76
N LEU A 6 -7.89 3.77 4.93
CA LEU A 6 -9.11 3.25 4.33
C LEU A 6 -9.23 1.77 4.69
N ALA A 7 -10.35 1.46 5.35
CA ALA A 7 -10.71 0.17 5.95
C ALA A 7 -10.02 -0.12 7.29
N THR A 8 -10.85 -0.33 8.30
CA THR A 8 -10.53 -0.67 9.70
C THR A 8 -9.60 -1.90 9.79
N GLY A 9 -8.29 -1.71 9.64
CA GLY A 9 -7.30 -2.78 9.74
C GLY A 9 -6.07 -2.66 8.84
N HIS A 10 -6.09 -1.78 7.83
CA HIS A 10 -4.96 -1.57 6.94
C HIS A 10 -4.55 -0.09 6.90
N ALA A 11 -3.25 0.16 6.74
CA ALA A 11 -2.72 1.51 6.60
C ALA A 11 -1.92 1.60 5.30
N PHE A 12 -2.21 2.61 4.48
CA PHE A 12 -1.40 2.94 3.31
C PHE A 12 -0.48 4.11 3.68
N ILE A 13 0.81 3.87 3.62
CA ILE A 13 1.85 4.79 4.09
C ILE A 13 2.73 5.19 2.92
N SER A 14 2.96 6.49 2.73
CA SER A 14 3.97 7.00 1.79
C SER A 14 5.02 7.87 2.48
N GLY A 15 6.21 7.88 1.91
CA GLY A 15 7.29 8.79 2.27
C GLY A 15 7.06 10.21 1.74
N PRO A 16 8.09 11.08 1.77
CA PRO A 16 8.01 12.46 1.29
C PRO A 16 7.96 12.59 -0.24
N ASN A 17 8.21 11.51 -0.97
CA ASN A 17 8.23 11.45 -2.43
C ASN A 17 7.60 10.12 -2.92
N HIS A 18 7.72 9.81 -4.21
CA HIS A 18 7.15 8.61 -4.82
C HIS A 18 8.04 7.36 -4.76
N ASP A 19 9.17 7.42 -4.05
CA ASP A 19 10.11 6.29 -3.94
C ASP A 19 9.77 5.35 -2.78
N TYR A 20 8.87 5.78 -1.88
CA TYR A 20 8.59 5.12 -0.61
C TYR A 20 7.09 4.93 -0.42
N LEU A 21 6.66 3.67 -0.40
CA LEU A 21 5.25 3.31 -0.32
C LEU A 21 5.07 1.92 0.32
N TRP A 22 4.17 1.80 1.29
CA TRP A 22 3.85 0.55 1.97
C TRP A 22 2.35 0.40 2.24
N ILE A 23 1.92 -0.85 2.25
CA ILE A 23 0.68 -1.28 2.89
C ILE A 23 1.04 -2.05 4.17
N LEU A 24 0.45 -1.66 5.28
CA LEU A 24 0.59 -2.35 6.56
C LEU A 24 -0.72 -3.03 6.93
N SER A 25 -0.63 -4.25 7.45
CA SER A 25 -1.76 -5.06 7.91
C SER A 25 -1.49 -5.58 9.32
N ARG A 26 -2.56 -5.74 10.12
CA ARG A 26 -2.47 -6.42 11.42
C ARG A 26 -2.47 -7.94 11.32
N THR A 27 -2.77 -8.49 10.14
CA THR A 27 -2.71 -9.92 9.84
C THR A 27 -1.67 -10.19 8.77
N PRO A 28 -0.94 -11.32 8.82
CA PRO A 28 0.08 -11.64 7.82
C PRO A 28 -0.52 -11.85 6.43
N LYS A 29 -1.76 -12.36 6.35
CA LYS A 29 -2.48 -12.50 5.07
C LYS A 29 -3.37 -11.27 4.85
N VAL A 30 -3.18 -10.62 3.70
CA VAL A 30 -4.01 -9.50 3.22
C VAL A 30 -4.92 -10.01 2.11
N ASN A 31 -6.18 -9.58 2.11
CA ASN A 31 -7.12 -9.92 1.04
C ASN A 31 -6.62 -9.34 -0.31
N PRO A 32 -6.57 -10.13 -1.40
CA PRO A 32 -6.14 -9.66 -2.72
C PRO A 32 -6.85 -8.38 -3.19
N GLY A 33 -8.15 -8.21 -2.93
CA GLY A 33 -8.89 -7.01 -3.32
C GLY A 33 -8.41 -5.73 -2.63
N ILE A 34 -7.82 -5.83 -1.43
CA ILE A 34 -7.19 -4.69 -0.74
C ILE A 34 -5.85 -4.35 -1.41
N ILE A 35 -5.09 -5.36 -1.82
CA ILE A 35 -3.83 -5.19 -2.57
C ILE A 35 -4.10 -4.51 -3.91
N ASP A 36 -5.13 -4.96 -4.64
CA ASP A 36 -5.51 -4.36 -5.93
C ASP A 36 -5.94 -2.91 -5.79
N LYS A 37 -6.76 -2.61 -4.77
CA LYS A 37 -7.14 -1.23 -4.44
C LYS A 37 -5.93 -0.37 -4.11
N PHE A 38 -4.99 -0.89 -3.33
CA PHE A 38 -3.74 -0.21 -2.99
C PHE A 38 -2.93 0.09 -4.25
N LYS A 39 -2.74 -0.88 -5.16
CA LYS A 39 -2.03 -0.70 -6.43
C LYS A 39 -2.70 0.36 -7.30
N GLN A 40 -4.01 0.28 -7.49
CA GLN A 40 -4.76 1.23 -8.31
C GLN A 40 -4.61 2.66 -7.77
N MET A 41 -4.82 2.85 -6.46
CA MET A 41 -4.69 4.15 -5.81
C MET A 41 -3.28 4.71 -5.87
N SER A 42 -2.27 3.86 -5.77
CA SER A 42 -0.86 4.25 -5.79
C SER A 42 -0.42 4.65 -7.20
N LYS A 43 -0.82 3.88 -8.22
CA LYS A 43 -0.55 4.20 -9.62
C LYS A 43 -1.19 5.54 -10.03
N GLN A 44 -2.43 5.80 -9.62
CA GLN A 44 -3.11 7.08 -9.85
C GLN A 44 -2.39 8.28 -9.20
N ARG A 45 -1.59 8.05 -8.16
CA ARG A 45 -0.83 9.08 -7.45
C ARG A 45 0.61 9.22 -7.95
N GLY A 46 1.01 8.47 -8.97
CA GLY A 46 2.34 8.56 -9.57
C GLY A 46 3.41 7.69 -8.92
N PHE A 47 3.01 6.72 -8.08
CA PHE A 47 3.94 5.71 -7.57
C PHE A 47 4.15 4.61 -8.62
N ASP A 48 5.39 4.14 -8.73
CA ASP A 48 5.76 3.01 -9.58
C ASP A 48 5.40 1.69 -8.89
N THR A 49 4.21 1.18 -9.20
CA THR A 49 3.70 -0.05 -8.57
C THR A 49 4.35 -1.34 -9.07
N GLU A 50 5.18 -1.28 -10.13
CA GLU A 50 5.91 -2.44 -10.64
C GLU A 50 7.10 -2.78 -9.74
N LYS A 51 7.58 -1.81 -8.95
CA LYS A 51 8.63 -1.99 -7.94
C LYS A 51 8.14 -2.52 -6.60
N LEU A 52 6.84 -2.84 -6.47
CA LEU A 52 6.31 -3.36 -5.21
C LEU A 52 6.89 -4.74 -4.89
N ILE A 53 7.40 -4.87 -3.68
CA ILE A 53 7.94 -6.13 -3.15
C ILE A 53 6.87 -6.78 -2.26
N TYR A 54 6.57 -8.04 -2.54
CA TYR A 54 5.70 -8.87 -1.70
C TYR A 54 6.55 -9.62 -0.68
N VAL A 55 6.52 -9.15 0.56
CA VAL A 55 7.28 -9.76 1.67
C VAL A 55 6.64 -11.08 2.05
N GLN A 56 7.43 -12.16 2.06
CA GLN A 56 7.01 -13.45 2.62
C GLN A 56 6.79 -13.31 4.13
N GLN A 57 5.62 -13.77 4.60
CA GLN A 57 5.14 -13.62 5.97
C GLN A 57 5.31 -14.91 6.77
#